data_AF-A0A958C9X3-F1
#
_entry.id   AF-A0A958C9X3-F1
#
_cell.length_a   1.000
_cell.length_b   1.000
_cell.length_c   1.000
_cell.angle_alpha   90.00
_cell.angle_beta   90.00
_cell.angle_gamma   90.00
#
_symmetry.space_group_name_H-M   'P 1'
#
loop_
_entity.id
_entity.type
_entity.pdbx_description
1 polymer ?
#
loop_
_entity_poly.entity_id
_entity_poly.type
_entity_poly.pdbx_seq_one_letter_code
_entity_poly.pdbx_strand_id
1 'polypeptide(L)'
;VLAVTDPALGARGGVTAFVAEKGMGVKVGTVEKKLGIRASATSEIIFDEVEVPAANIIGQEGLGFVTFMKTLDLGRVTVGAAS
;
A
#
# COMPACT_ATOMS: atom_id res chain seq x y z
N VAL A 1 0.77 -3.22 -1.60
CA VAL A 1 1.44 -2.77 -0.35
C VAL A 1 2.82 -2.24 -0.70
N LEU A 2 3.33 -1.27 0.06
CA LEU A 2 4.73 -0.83 -0.02
C LEU A 2 5.48 -1.35 1.19
N ALA A 3 6.67 -1.91 0.99
CA ALA A 3 7.54 -2.34 2.07
C ALA A 3 8.98 -1.90 1.77
N VAL A 4 9.72 -1.60 2.84
CA VAL A 4 11.16 -1.33 2.75
C VAL A 4 11.86 -2.67 2.55
N THR A 5 12.55 -2.83 1.43
CA THR A 5 13.35 -4.03 1.11
C THR A 5 14.85 -3.78 1.32
N ASP A 6 15.31 -2.54 1.15
CA ASP A 6 16.68 -2.14 1.48
C ASP A 6 16.69 -0.76 2.16
N PRO A 7 16.86 -0.69 3.50
CA PRO A 7 16.89 0.57 4.22
C PRO A 7 18.03 1.51 3.80
N ALA A 8 19.17 0.99 3.32
CA ALA A 8 20.35 1.79 2.99
C ALA A 8 20.16 2.66 1.75
N LEU A 9 19.27 2.24 0.83
CA LEU A 9 18.99 2.94 -0.43
C LEU A 9 17.90 4.02 -0.29
N GLY A 10 17.28 4.15 0.89
CA GLY A 10 16.24 5.13 1.17
C GLY A 10 14.97 4.94 0.33
N ALA A 11 14.02 5.87 0.41
CA ALA A 11 12.69 5.66 -0.18
C ALA A 11 12.69 5.48 -1.71
N ARG A 12 13.60 6.14 -2.44
CA ARG A 12 13.61 6.13 -3.92
C ARG A 12 14.36 4.95 -4.55
N GLY A 13 15.02 4.11 -3.75
CA GLY A 13 15.73 2.91 -4.21
C GLY A 13 15.57 1.68 -3.32
N GLY A 14 14.99 1.83 -2.14
CA GLY A 14 14.91 0.80 -1.09
C GLY A 14 13.50 0.37 -0.73
N VAL A 15 12.48 0.84 -1.46
CA VAL A 15 11.07 0.48 -1.23
C VAL A 15 10.54 -0.27 -2.43
N THR A 16 9.90 -1.40 -2.20
CA THR A 16 9.30 -2.23 -3.24
C THR A 16 7.79 -2.26 -3.10
N ALA A 17 7.09 -2.27 -4.24
CA ALA A 17 5.64 -2.39 -4.30
C ALA A 17 5.25 -3.83 -4.60
N PHE A 18 4.31 -4.37 -3.84
CA PHE A 18 3.86 -5.75 -3.95
C PHE A 18 2.34 -5.84 -4.10
N VAL A 19 1.89 -6.84 -4.86
CA VAL A 19 0.53 -7.38 -4.78
C VAL A 19 0.47 -8.36 -3.61
N ALA A 20 -0.32 -8.04 -2.59
CA ALA A 20 -0.58 -8.94 -1.47
C ALA A 20 -2.07 -9.26 -1.44
N GLU A 21 -2.41 -10.54 -1.56
CA GLU A 21 -3.79 -10.99 -1.60
C GLU A 21 -4.28 -11.37 -0.21
N LYS A 22 -5.59 -11.26 0.03
CA LYS A 22 -6.21 -11.65 1.31
C LYS A 22 -5.90 -13.10 1.71
N GLY A 23 -5.84 -14.00 0.72
CA GLY A 23 -5.52 -15.42 0.94
C GLY A 23 -4.09 -15.69 1.43
N MET A 24 -3.19 -14.71 1.36
CA MET A 24 -1.78 -14.83 1.75
C MET A 24 -1.56 -14.59 3.25
N GLY A 25 -2.61 -14.48 4.06
CA GLY A 25 -2.49 -14.20 5.50
C GLY A 25 -2.65 -12.71 5.88
N VAL A 26 -3.06 -11.87 4.93
CA VAL A 26 -3.39 -10.46 5.20
C VAL A 26 -4.67 -10.39 6.03
N LYS A 27 -4.57 -9.82 7.25
CA LYS A 27 -5.70 -9.70 8.19
C LYS A 27 -6.24 -8.28 8.19
N VAL A 28 -7.56 -8.15 8.33
CA VAL A 28 -8.23 -6.86 8.53
C VAL A 28 -8.45 -6.68 10.03
N GLY A 29 -7.92 -5.59 10.58
CA GLY A 29 -8.08 -5.22 11.97
C GLY A 29 -9.39 -4.48 12.24
N THR A 30 -9.36 -3.62 13.25
CA THR A 30 -10.54 -2.88 13.70
C THR A 30 -11.02 -1.89 12.66
N VAL A 31 -12.35 -1.81 12.47
CA VAL A 31 -12.97 -0.78 11.62
C VAL A 31 -13.10 0.52 12.40
N GLU A 32 -12.55 1.60 11.85
CA GLU A 32 -12.44 2.90 12.51
C GLU A 32 -13.75 3.67 12.60
N LYS A 33 -13.98 4.28 13.76
CA LYS A 33 -15.09 5.23 13.98
C LYS A 33 -14.69 6.62 13.48
N LYS A 34 -15.11 6.94 12.26
CA LYS A 34 -14.79 8.21 11.58
C LYS A 34 -15.80 9.32 11.85
N LEU A 35 -15.33 10.56 11.78
CA LEU A 35 -16.17 11.78 11.81
C LEU A 35 -17.18 11.80 10.65
N GLY A 36 -16.72 11.53 9.42
CA GLY A 36 -17.52 11.51 8.19
C GLY A 36 -17.16 10.34 7.28
N ILE A 37 -17.78 10.27 6.09
CA ILE A 37 -17.57 9.19 5.10
C ILE A 37 -17.74 7.80 5.77
N ARG A 38 -18.75 7.69 6.64
CA ARG A 38 -18.93 6.53 7.54
C ARG A 38 -19.29 5.24 6.80
N ALA A 39 -19.83 5.36 5.58
CA ALA A 39 -20.11 4.23 4.70
C ALA A 39 -18.83 3.61 4.09
N SER A 40 -17.71 4.36 4.04
CA SER A 40 -16.43 3.79 3.62
C SER A 40 -15.82 3.01 4.79
N ALA A 41 -15.51 1.73 4.60
CA ALA A 41 -14.81 0.96 5.61
C ALA A 41 -13.33 1.39 5.63
N THR A 42 -12.86 1.86 6.78
CA THR A 42 -11.45 2.21 7.00
C THR A 42 -10.99 1.39 8.17
N SER A 43 -9.98 0.56 7.96
CA SER A 43 -9.51 -0.38 8.98
C SER A 43 -8.00 -0.48 8.91
N GLU A 44 -7.42 -0.95 10.01
CA GLU A 44 -6.06 -1.44 10.01
C GLU A 44 -5.93 -2.67 9.10
N ILE A 45 -4.79 -2.78 8.41
CA ILE A 45 -4.42 -3.97 7.63
C ILE A 45 -3.13 -4.51 8.22
N ILE A 46 -3.16 -5.77 8.66
CA ILE A 46 -2.08 -6.40 9.41
C ILE A 46 -1.38 -7.41 8.50
N PHE A 47 -0.06 -7.26 8.41
CA PHE A 47 0.84 -8.18 7.74
C PHE A 47 1.74 -8.80 8.82
N ASP A 48 1.48 -10.06 9.15
CA ASP A 48 2.16 -10.81 10.19
C ASP A 48 2.73 -12.08 9.56
N GLU A 49 4.06 -12.15 9.42
CA GLU A 49 4.79 -13.23 8.73
C GLU A 49 4.18 -13.63 7.38
N VAL A 50 3.71 -12.63 6.61
CA VAL A 50 3.11 -12.86 5.28
C VAL A 50 4.19 -13.09 4.23
N GLU A 51 4.22 -14.30 3.68
CA GLU A 51 5.08 -14.62 2.53
C GLU A 51 4.51 -14.07 1.23
N VAL A 52 5.32 -13.31 0.49
CA VAL A 52 4.94 -12.73 -0.80
C VAL A 52 5.94 -13.17 -1.87
N PRO A 53 5.52 -13.86 -2.95
CA PRO A 53 6.41 -14.26 -4.02
C PRO A 53 7.03 -13.07 -4.74
N ALA A 54 8.27 -13.20 -5.24
CA ALA A 54 8.91 -12.17 -6.06
C ALA A 54 8.11 -11.83 -7.34
N ALA A 55 7.34 -12.79 -7.87
CA ALA A 55 6.45 -12.57 -9.01
C ALA A 55 5.33 -11.54 -8.73
N ASN A 56 5.03 -11.26 -7.46
CA ASN A 56 4.04 -10.27 -7.05
C ASN A 56 4.61 -8.85 -6.95
N ILE A 57 5.89 -8.65 -7.30
CA ILE A 57 6.49 -7.31 -7.38
C ILE A 57 5.84 -6.54 -8.53
N ILE A 58 5.37 -5.33 -8.23
CA ILE A 58 4.85 -4.40 -9.24
C ILE A 58 6.02 -3.56 -9.75
N GLY A 59 6.41 -3.79 -11.00
CA GLY A 59 7.55 -3.12 -11.62
C GLY A 59 8.86 -3.78 -11.22
N GLN A 60 9.74 -3.04 -10.56
CA GLN A 60 11.08 -3.50 -10.17
C GLN A 60 11.30 -3.33 -8.66
N GLU A 61 12.06 -4.24 -8.08
CA GLU A 61 12.55 -4.12 -6.71
C GLU A 61 13.26 -2.77 -6.50
N GLY A 62 12.97 -2.11 -5.38
CA GLY A 62 13.52 -0.81 -5.01
C GLY A 62 12.82 0.41 -5.65
N LEU A 63 11.98 0.21 -6.68
CA LEU A 63 11.29 1.30 -7.40
C LEU A 63 9.81 1.47 -7.01
N GLY A 64 9.39 0.87 -5.90
CA GLY A 64 8.02 0.92 -5.39
C GLY A 64 7.55 2.33 -5.04
N PHE A 65 8.41 3.18 -4.48
CA PHE A 65 8.05 4.56 -4.16
C PHE A 65 7.68 5.39 -5.39
N VAL A 66 8.48 5.29 -6.46
CA VAL A 66 8.22 6.01 -7.72
C VAL A 66 6.91 5.53 -8.34
N THR A 67 6.66 4.22 -8.31
CA THR A 67 5.41 3.64 -8.79
C THR A 67 4.21 4.15 -7.99
N PHE A 68 4.32 4.18 -6.67
CA PHE A 68 3.25 4.67 -5.79
C PHE A 68 2.92 6.15 -5.98
N MET A 69 3.93 7.00 -6.19
CA MET A 69 3.70 8.43 -6.43
C MET A 69 2.80 8.66 -7.65
N LYS A 70 2.94 7.86 -8.72
CA LYS A 70 2.05 7.95 -9.89
C LYS A 70 0.58 7.67 -9.52
N THR A 71 0.34 6.67 -8.67
CA THR A 71 -1.01 6.35 -8.18
C THR A 71 -1.56 7.45 -7.27
N LEU A 72 -0.71 8.02 -6.40
CA LEU A 72 -1.12 9.09 -5.50
C LEU A 72 -1.50 10.36 -6.27
N ASP A 73 -0.78 10.70 -7.33
CA ASP A 73 -1.09 11.86 -8.17
C ASP A 73 -2.48 11.75 -8.81
N LEU A 74 -2.89 10.55 -9.24
CA LEU A 74 -4.25 10.30 -9.69
C LEU A 74 -5.28 10.46 -8.55
N GLY A 75 -4.97 9.92 -7.36
CA GLY A 75 -5.84 10.00 -6.18
C GLY A 75 -6.08 11.43 -5.67
N ARG A 76 -5.11 12.33 -5.84
CA ARG A 76 -5.24 13.74 -5.43
C ARG A 76 -6.33 14.46 -6.21
N VAL A 77 -6.39 14.23 -7.52
CA VAL A 77 -7.39 14.85 -8.39
C VAL A 77 -8.80 14.35 -8.07
N THR A 78 -8.96 13.05 -7.82
CA THR A 78 -10.29 12.48 -7.51
C THR A 78 -10.85 12.99 -6.19
N VAL A 79 -10.01 13.15 -5.15
CA VAL A 79 -10.45 13.73 -3.88
C VAL A 79 -10.86 15.20 -4.07
N GLY A 80 -10.07 16.00 -4.80
CA GLY A 80 -10.38 17.40 -5.03
C GLY A 80 -11.60 17.64 -5.94
N ALA A 81 -11.91 16.72 -6.84
CA ALA A 81 -13.12 16.81 -7.67
C ALA A 81 -14.40 16.40 -6.92
N ALA A 82 -14.28 15.61 -5.85
CA ALA A 82 -15.40 15.11 -5.05
C ALA A 82 -15.77 16.02 -3.86
N SER A 83 -15.03 17.12 -3.65
CA SER A 83 -15.21 18.09 -2.56
C SER A 83 -16.12 19.26 -2.91
#